data_AF-A0A3S1F368-F1
#
_entry.id   AF-A0A3S1F368-F1
#
_cell.length_a   1.000
_cell.length_b   1.000
_cell.length_c   1.000
_cell.angle_alpha   90.00
_cell.angle_beta   90.00
_cell.angle_gamma   90.00
#
_symmetry.space_group_name_H-M   'P 1'
#
loop_
_entity.id
_entity.type
_entity.pdbx_description
1 polymer ?
#
loop_
_entity_poly.entity_id
_entity_poly.type
_entity_poly.pdbx_seq_one_letter_code
_entity_poly.pdbx_strand_id
1 'polypeptide(L)'
;MTKKPEKPGSASIRVLKTRIKKKSGLKESSRRWLQRHINDPYVQRSKADGYRSRAAYKLIEIDDKHHLLKPGMKVIDLGAAPGGWCQVAAARTKSTAEHPHVVGIDYLEMDAVPGAPVLLMDFLDPQAPEKLAETLGGRPDIVLSDMAAPTTGHKRTDHIRTMYLCE
;
A
#
# COMPACT_ATOMS: atom_id res chain seq x y z
N MET A 1 25.33 -14.83 40.76
CA MET A 1 25.05 -13.58 40.03
C MET A 1 24.71 -13.94 38.59
N THR A 2 23.43 -13.86 38.24
CA THR A 2 22.86 -14.23 36.94
C THR A 2 23.21 -13.18 35.89
N LYS A 3 23.85 -13.58 34.78
CA LYS A 3 24.07 -12.71 33.63
C LYS A 3 22.72 -12.32 33.02
N LYS A 4 22.49 -11.01 32.88
CA LYS A 4 21.34 -10.44 32.16
C LYS A 4 21.45 -10.80 30.67
N PRO A 5 20.37 -11.16 29.97
CA PRO A 5 20.42 -11.39 28.54
C PRO A 5 20.62 -10.05 27.81
N GLU A 6 21.60 -10.01 26.91
CA GLU A 6 21.83 -8.87 26.02
C GLU A 6 20.65 -8.74 25.04
N LYS A 7 20.13 -7.52 24.87
CA LYS A 7 19.15 -7.22 23.83
C LYS A 7 19.82 -7.40 22.47
N PRO A 8 19.21 -8.11 21.50
CA PRO A 8 19.77 -8.17 20.16
C PRO A 8 19.74 -6.77 19.56
N GLY A 9 20.92 -6.22 19.31
CA GLY A 9 21.08 -4.94 18.62
C GLY A 9 20.42 -5.02 17.25
N SER A 10 19.68 -3.96 16.88
CA SER A 10 19.16 -3.81 15.53
C SER A 10 20.33 -3.71 14.56
N ALA A 11 20.70 -4.84 13.95
CA ALA A 11 21.67 -4.87 12.88
C ALA A 11 21.13 -3.97 11.76
N SER A 12 21.70 -2.78 11.62
CA SER A 12 21.41 -1.87 10.52
C SER A 12 21.91 -2.56 9.25
N ILE A 13 20.98 -3.14 8.49
CA ILE A 13 21.26 -3.74 7.18
C ILE A 13 21.93 -2.64 6.33
N ARG A 14 23.22 -2.81 6.07
CA ARG A 14 24.01 -1.85 5.29
C ARG A 14 23.61 -2.00 3.84
N VAL A 15 22.60 -1.25 3.44
CA VAL A 15 22.07 -1.25 2.07
C VAL A 15 23.13 -0.70 1.11
N LEU A 16 23.55 -1.53 0.15
CA LEU A 16 24.40 -1.13 -0.97
C LEU A 16 23.64 -0.07 -1.80
N LYS A 17 24.18 1.15 -1.85
CA LYS A 17 23.59 2.24 -2.63
C LYS A 17 23.96 2.11 -4.10
N THR A 18 22.96 1.99 -4.96
CA THR A 18 23.11 1.99 -6.42
C THR A 18 23.28 3.41 -6.93
N ARG A 19 24.39 3.69 -7.62
CA ARG A 19 24.66 4.99 -8.25
C ARG A 19 24.25 4.95 -9.72
N ILE A 20 23.41 5.89 -10.13
CA ILE A 20 23.00 6.03 -11.53
C ILE A 20 24.11 6.74 -12.30
N LYS A 21 24.66 6.06 -13.33
CA LYS A 21 25.62 6.65 -14.27
C LYS A 21 24.93 7.74 -15.10
N LYS A 22 25.64 8.85 -15.36
CA LYS A 22 25.14 9.94 -16.19
C LYS A 22 25.00 9.44 -17.64
N LYS A 23 23.77 9.19 -18.10
CA LYS A 23 23.48 9.00 -19.53
C LYS A 23 23.27 10.37 -20.18
N SER A 24 23.70 10.51 -21.45
CA SER A 24 23.42 11.69 -22.27
C SER A 24 21.91 11.99 -22.27
N GLY A 25 21.51 13.25 -22.07
CA GLY A 25 20.12 13.70 -22.07
C GLY A 25 19.37 13.69 -20.73
N LEU A 26 19.91 13.07 -19.66
CA LEU A 26 19.22 13.05 -18.37
C LEU A 26 19.51 14.31 -17.53
N LYS A 27 18.47 15.10 -17.21
CA LYS A 27 18.59 16.28 -16.32
C LYS A 27 19.06 15.87 -14.92
N GLU A 28 19.85 16.74 -14.28
CA GLU A 28 20.41 16.53 -12.93
C GLU A 28 19.33 16.23 -11.88
N SER A 29 18.20 16.95 -11.94
CA SER A 29 17.04 16.76 -11.06
C SER A 29 16.40 15.38 -11.24
N SER A 30 16.20 14.94 -12.49
CA SER A 30 15.69 13.61 -12.82
C SER A 30 16.64 12.51 -12.34
N ARG A 31 17.96 12.70 -12.50
CA ARG A 31 18.97 11.76 -11.99
C ARG A 31 18.90 11.61 -10.48
N ARG A 32 18.80 12.72 -9.74
CA ARG A 32 18.68 12.71 -8.27
C ARG A 32 17.37 12.06 -7.82
N TRP A 33 16.27 12.31 -8.53
CA TRP A 33 14.98 11.67 -8.23
C TRP A 33 15.05 10.15 -8.41
N LEU A 34 15.54 9.67 -9.57
CA LEU A 34 15.71 8.24 -9.82
C LEU A 34 16.66 7.61 -8.79
N GLN A 35 17.75 8.29 -8.45
CA GLN A 35 18.71 7.77 -7.48
C GLN A 35 18.11 7.66 -6.08
N ARG A 36 17.24 8.59 -5.66
CA ARG A 36 16.49 8.47 -4.40
C ARG A 36 15.51 7.31 -4.44
N HIS A 37 14.77 7.18 -5.55
CA HIS A 37 13.76 6.13 -5.70
C HIS A 37 14.37 4.72 -5.68
N ILE A 38 15.48 4.50 -6.40
CA ILE A 38 16.16 3.19 -6.42
C ILE A 38 16.79 2.84 -5.05
N ASN A 39 17.26 3.84 -4.32
CA ASN A 39 17.91 3.65 -3.02
C ASN A 39 16.95 3.82 -1.84
N ASP A 40 15.65 3.77 -2.11
CA ASP A 40 14.64 3.87 -1.07
C ASP A 40 14.67 2.60 -0.20
N PRO A 41 15.01 2.71 1.10
CA PRO A 41 15.14 1.56 1.96
C PRO A 41 13.82 0.79 2.12
N TYR A 42 12.66 1.48 2.04
CA TYR A 42 11.37 0.83 2.20
C TYR A 42 10.97 0.03 0.96
N VAL A 43 11.44 0.41 -0.24
CA VAL A 43 11.23 -0.40 -1.45
C VAL A 43 12.03 -1.70 -1.38
N GLN A 44 13.25 -1.64 -0.84
CA GLN A 44 14.06 -2.84 -0.65
C GLN A 44 13.48 -3.73 0.44
N ARG A 45 13.07 -3.11 1.56
CA ARG A 45 12.44 -3.81 2.66
C ARG A 45 11.14 -4.49 2.22
N SER A 46 10.30 -3.80 1.44
CA SER A 46 9.03 -4.39 0.98
C SER A 46 9.28 -5.66 0.17
N LYS A 47 10.31 -5.66 -0.70
CA LYS A 47 10.70 -6.87 -1.44
C LYS A 47 11.21 -7.98 -0.53
N ALA A 48 12.03 -7.65 0.46
CA ALA A 48 12.56 -8.63 1.42
C ALA A 48 11.45 -9.24 2.29
N ASP A 49 10.46 -8.44 2.68
CA ASP A 49 9.35 -8.84 3.52
C ASP A 49 8.16 -9.43 2.70
N GLY A 50 8.26 -9.47 1.37
CA GLY A 50 7.21 -10.01 0.49
C GLY A 50 6.00 -9.08 0.25
N TYR A 51 6.12 -7.80 0.59
CA TYR A 51 5.11 -6.77 0.28
C TYR A 51 5.27 -6.21 -1.13
N ARG A 52 4.14 -6.01 -1.81
CA ARG A 52 4.07 -5.50 -3.18
C ARG A 52 4.45 -4.04 -3.33
N SER A 53 4.34 -3.26 -2.25
CA SER A 53 4.75 -1.86 -2.24
C SER A 53 5.29 -1.43 -0.88
N ARG A 54 6.09 -0.36 -0.89
CA ARG A 54 6.50 0.33 0.33
C ARG A 54 5.34 0.97 1.10
N ALA A 55 4.18 1.14 0.47
CA ALA A 55 3.01 1.74 1.10
C ALA A 55 2.42 0.83 2.19
N ALA A 56 2.68 -0.50 2.13
CA ALA A 56 2.31 -1.45 3.19
C ALA A 56 2.77 -0.98 4.58
N TYR A 57 3.97 -0.41 4.69
CA TYR A 57 4.49 0.10 5.97
C TYR A 57 3.68 1.27 6.53
N LYS A 58 3.01 2.07 5.69
CA LYS A 58 2.11 3.12 6.18
C LYS A 58 0.97 2.50 6.98
N LEU A 59 0.29 1.50 6.40
CA LEU A 59 -0.83 0.85 7.05
C LEU A 59 -0.39 0.03 8.27
N ILE A 60 0.77 -0.65 8.19
CA ILE A 60 1.36 -1.34 9.35
C ILE A 60 1.59 -0.36 10.50
N GLU A 61 2.25 0.77 10.26
CA GLU A 61 2.55 1.76 11.30
C GLU A 61 1.27 2.41 11.85
N ILE A 62 0.28 2.70 10.99
CA ILE A 62 -1.03 3.22 11.41
C ILE A 62 -1.74 2.21 12.31
N ASP A 63 -1.85 0.96 11.88
CA ASP A 63 -2.55 -0.09 12.62
C ASP A 63 -1.82 -0.50 13.90
N ASP A 64 -0.49 -0.56 13.90
CA ASP A 64 0.29 -0.85 15.10
C ASP A 64 0.10 0.24 16.18
N LYS A 65 -0.15 1.49 15.76
CA LYS A 65 -0.39 2.61 16.67
C LYS A 65 -1.84 2.72 17.13
N HIS A 66 -2.79 2.49 16.23
CA HIS A 66 -4.21 2.79 16.44
C HIS A 66 -5.10 1.56 16.58
N HIS A 67 -4.58 0.36 16.31
CA HIS A 67 -5.27 -0.92 16.42
C HIS A 67 -6.63 -0.93 15.70
N LEU A 68 -6.62 -0.44 14.46
CA LEU A 68 -7.83 -0.23 13.65
C LEU A 68 -8.38 -1.55 13.11
N LEU A 69 -7.49 -2.48 12.75
CA LEU A 69 -7.82 -3.74 12.10
C LEU A 69 -7.85 -4.88 13.11
N LYS A 70 -8.92 -5.66 13.10
CA LYS A 70 -9.12 -6.81 13.99
C LYS A 70 -9.51 -8.04 13.18
N PRO A 71 -9.20 -9.26 13.67
CA PRO A 71 -9.66 -10.49 13.05
C PRO A 71 -11.17 -10.48 12.77
N GLY A 72 -11.55 -10.86 11.55
CA GLY A 72 -12.94 -10.93 11.09
C GLY A 72 -13.56 -9.61 10.62
N MET A 73 -12.88 -8.47 10.75
CA MET A 73 -13.41 -7.19 10.28
C MET A 73 -13.50 -7.12 8.76
N LYS A 74 -14.63 -6.60 8.26
CA LYS A 74 -14.88 -6.33 6.85
C LYS A 74 -14.23 -5.02 6.42
N VAL A 75 -13.29 -5.09 5.50
CA VAL A 75 -12.46 -3.97 5.05
C VAL A 75 -12.65 -3.74 3.56
N ILE A 76 -12.81 -2.47 3.18
CA ILE A 76 -12.66 -2.03 1.79
C ILE A 76 -11.35 -1.25 1.65
N ASP A 77 -10.57 -1.55 0.62
CA ASP A 77 -9.34 -0.83 0.26
C ASP A 77 -9.53 -0.09 -1.07
N LEU A 78 -9.67 1.23 -1.02
CA LEU A 78 -9.84 2.09 -2.20
C LEU A 78 -8.48 2.48 -2.77
N GLY A 79 -8.30 2.31 -4.08
CA GLY A 79 -7.00 2.52 -4.73
C GLY A 79 -6.03 1.40 -4.40
N ALA A 80 -6.50 0.16 -4.53
CA ALA A 80 -5.78 -1.00 -4.03
C ALA A 80 -4.44 -1.23 -4.76
N ALA A 81 -4.23 -0.74 -5.98
CA ALA A 81 -3.04 -1.07 -6.76
C ALA A 81 -1.76 -0.53 -6.10
N PRO A 82 -0.70 -1.35 -5.92
CA PRO A 82 -0.49 -2.71 -6.45
C PRO A 82 -0.89 -3.87 -5.50
N GLY A 83 -1.56 -3.58 -4.39
CA GLY A 83 -2.10 -4.55 -3.43
C GLY A 83 -1.41 -4.55 -2.07
N GLY A 84 -0.55 -3.56 -1.80
CA GLY A 84 0.23 -3.52 -0.55
C GLY A 84 -0.63 -3.35 0.71
N TRP A 85 -1.68 -2.54 0.66
CA TRP A 85 -2.62 -2.36 1.78
C TRP A 85 -3.54 -3.56 1.92
N CYS A 86 -4.08 -4.08 0.82
CA CYS A 86 -4.80 -5.38 0.79
C CYS A 86 -4.02 -6.51 1.47
N GLN A 87 -2.71 -6.67 1.22
CA GLN A 87 -1.87 -7.69 1.89
C GLN A 87 -1.84 -7.52 3.41
N VAL A 88 -1.65 -6.28 3.86
CA VAL A 88 -1.61 -5.96 5.30
C VAL A 88 -2.98 -6.17 5.93
N ALA A 89 -4.04 -5.66 5.31
CA ALA A 89 -5.41 -5.81 5.78
C ALA A 89 -5.79 -7.29 5.90
N ALA A 90 -5.53 -8.09 4.87
CA ALA A 90 -5.86 -9.53 4.87
C ALA A 90 -5.15 -10.27 6.01
N ALA A 91 -3.86 -9.97 6.24
CA ALA A 91 -3.11 -10.54 7.37
C ALA A 91 -3.69 -10.11 8.73
N ARG A 92 -4.02 -8.83 8.92
CA ARG A 92 -4.54 -8.30 10.19
C ARG A 92 -5.95 -8.79 10.51
N THR A 93 -6.80 -8.94 9.50
CA THR A 93 -8.18 -9.41 9.67
C THR A 93 -8.33 -10.93 9.57
N LYS A 94 -7.24 -11.67 9.35
CA LYS A 94 -7.24 -13.13 9.11
C LYS A 94 -8.13 -13.52 7.92
N SER A 95 -8.15 -12.68 6.91
CA SER A 95 -8.88 -12.90 5.67
C SER A 95 -8.26 -14.03 4.86
N THR A 96 -9.07 -14.96 4.35
CA THR A 96 -8.62 -16.06 3.49
C THR A 96 -9.37 -16.06 2.16
N ALA A 97 -8.97 -16.90 1.21
CA ALA A 97 -9.66 -17.00 -0.08
C ALA A 97 -11.08 -17.56 0.08
N GLU A 98 -11.28 -18.45 1.05
CA GLU A 98 -12.57 -19.09 1.36
C GLU A 98 -13.47 -18.17 2.18
N HIS A 99 -12.88 -17.32 3.02
CA HIS A 99 -13.57 -16.36 3.87
C HIS A 99 -12.95 -14.97 3.72
N PRO A 100 -13.23 -14.28 2.60
CA PRO A 100 -12.69 -12.95 2.36
C PRO A 100 -13.37 -11.93 3.28
N HIS A 101 -12.56 -11.26 4.08
CA HIS A 101 -12.90 -10.12 4.92
C HIS A 101 -12.40 -8.80 4.33
N VAL A 102 -11.63 -8.83 3.24
CA VAL A 102 -11.05 -7.65 2.61
C VAL A 102 -11.43 -7.63 1.14
N VAL A 103 -11.89 -6.50 0.63
CA VAL A 103 -12.10 -6.29 -0.81
C VAL A 103 -11.40 -5.01 -1.25
N GLY A 104 -10.57 -5.11 -2.29
CA GLY A 104 -9.94 -3.97 -2.92
C GLY A 104 -10.70 -3.50 -4.16
N ILE A 105 -10.50 -2.24 -4.54
CA ILE A 105 -10.93 -1.71 -5.84
C ILE A 105 -9.85 -0.80 -6.42
N ASP A 106 -9.57 -0.98 -7.71
CA ASP A 106 -8.69 -0.10 -8.48
C ASP A 106 -9.00 -0.24 -9.97
N TYR A 107 -8.76 0.82 -10.76
CA TYR A 107 -8.89 0.76 -12.22
C TYR A 107 -7.62 0.21 -12.90
N LEU A 108 -6.52 0.09 -12.15
CA LEU A 108 -5.28 -0.52 -12.61
C LEU A 108 -5.27 -2.02 -12.35
N GLU A 109 -4.90 -2.78 -13.37
CA GLU A 109 -4.71 -4.23 -13.26
C GLU A 109 -3.55 -4.57 -12.32
N MET A 110 -3.72 -5.62 -11.52
CA MET A 110 -2.71 -6.15 -10.60
C MET A 110 -2.89 -7.65 -10.37
N ASP A 111 -1.83 -8.33 -9.93
CA ASP A 111 -1.91 -9.74 -9.59
C ASP A 111 -2.92 -10.01 -8.45
N ALA A 112 -3.52 -11.19 -8.40
CA ALA A 112 -4.46 -11.55 -7.33
C ALA A 112 -3.80 -11.50 -5.94
N VAL A 113 -4.46 -10.88 -4.95
CA VAL A 113 -3.98 -10.83 -3.56
C VAL A 113 -4.65 -11.94 -2.76
N PRO A 114 -3.91 -12.90 -2.17
CA PRO A 114 -4.50 -13.95 -1.34
C PRO A 114 -5.32 -13.36 -0.18
N GLY A 115 -6.58 -13.81 -0.05
CA GLY A 115 -7.49 -13.31 0.98
C GLY A 115 -8.02 -11.90 0.74
N ALA A 116 -7.80 -11.29 -0.43
CA ALA A 116 -8.40 -10.01 -0.77
C ALA A 116 -8.80 -9.99 -2.26
N PRO A 117 -10.06 -10.33 -2.60
CA PRO A 117 -10.60 -10.08 -3.92
C PRO A 117 -10.42 -8.60 -4.30
N VAL A 118 -10.01 -8.34 -5.53
CA VAL A 118 -9.84 -6.97 -6.03
C VAL A 118 -10.71 -6.78 -7.26
N LEU A 119 -11.55 -5.75 -7.22
CA LEU A 119 -12.40 -5.36 -8.33
C LEU A 119 -11.60 -4.44 -9.26
N LEU A 120 -11.45 -4.84 -10.53
CA LEU A 120 -10.89 -3.99 -11.57
C LEU A 120 -11.98 -3.03 -12.07
N MET A 121 -12.07 -1.87 -11.44
CA MET A 121 -13.16 -0.91 -11.62
C MET A 121 -12.75 0.49 -11.13
N ASP A 122 -13.28 1.53 -11.77
CA ASP A 122 -13.17 2.89 -11.24
C ASP A 122 -14.05 3.02 -9.98
N PHE A 123 -13.48 3.52 -8.89
CA PHE A 123 -14.22 3.72 -7.64
C PHE A 123 -15.34 4.77 -7.76
N LEU A 124 -15.27 5.65 -8.77
CA LEU A 124 -16.32 6.62 -9.10
C LEU A 124 -17.47 6.01 -9.90
N ASP A 125 -17.38 4.74 -10.30
CA ASP A 125 -18.48 4.05 -10.98
C ASP A 125 -19.70 3.97 -10.03
N PRO A 126 -20.91 4.38 -10.47
CA PRO A 126 -22.11 4.31 -9.65
C PRO A 126 -22.44 2.90 -9.11
N GLN A 127 -21.95 1.84 -9.77
CA GLN A 127 -22.14 0.44 -9.36
C GLN A 127 -21.06 -0.04 -8.37
N ALA A 128 -19.97 0.71 -8.17
CA ALA A 128 -18.87 0.28 -7.31
C ALA A 128 -19.31 0.00 -5.85
N PRO A 129 -20.15 0.83 -5.20
CA PRO A 129 -20.57 0.56 -3.83
C PRO A 129 -21.34 -0.76 -3.66
N GLU A 130 -22.23 -1.07 -4.61
CA GLU A 130 -23.02 -2.31 -4.60
C GLU A 130 -22.11 -3.53 -4.80
N LYS A 131 -21.27 -3.51 -5.83
CA LYS A 131 -20.32 -4.61 -6.11
C LYS A 131 -19.35 -4.86 -4.96
N LEU A 132 -18.88 -3.80 -4.30
CA LEU A 132 -18.03 -3.92 -3.12
C LEU A 132 -18.77 -4.60 -1.96
N ALA A 133 -19.99 -4.16 -1.66
CA ALA A 133 -20.79 -4.73 -0.57
C ALA A 133 -21.18 -6.19 -0.84
N GLU A 134 -21.52 -6.53 -2.09
CA GLU A 134 -21.80 -7.90 -2.53
C GLU A 134 -20.56 -8.80 -2.37
N THR A 135 -19.41 -8.36 -2.89
CA THR A 135 -18.16 -9.13 -2.83
C THR A 135 -17.68 -9.33 -1.39
N LEU A 136 -17.89 -8.32 -0.53
CA LEU A 136 -17.55 -8.37 0.90
C LEU A 136 -18.56 -9.19 1.73
N GLY A 137 -19.72 -9.53 1.15
CA GLY A 137 -20.81 -10.23 1.84
C GLY A 137 -21.47 -9.38 2.92
N GLY A 138 -21.57 -8.07 2.73
CA GLY A 138 -22.26 -7.14 3.64
C GLY A 138 -21.60 -5.77 3.75
N ARG A 139 -22.03 -4.99 4.75
CA ARG A 139 -21.47 -3.65 4.99
C ARG A 139 -20.03 -3.73 5.52
N PRO A 140 -19.14 -2.81 5.10
CA PRO A 140 -17.80 -2.71 5.66
C PRO A 140 -17.83 -2.17 7.10
N ASP A 141 -16.91 -2.66 7.93
CA ASP A 141 -16.62 -2.07 9.24
C ASP A 141 -15.65 -0.88 9.11
N ILE A 142 -14.78 -0.92 8.10
CA ILE A 142 -13.80 0.14 7.82
C ILE A 142 -13.53 0.26 6.31
N VAL A 143 -13.33 1.49 5.87
CA VAL A 143 -12.87 1.83 4.51
C VAL A 143 -11.50 2.49 4.62
N LEU A 144 -10.55 1.97 3.87
CA LEU A 144 -9.18 2.46 3.76
C LEU A 144 -8.97 3.12 2.40
N SER A 145 -8.11 4.13 2.35
CA SER A 145 -7.70 4.76 1.09
C SER A 145 -6.28 5.33 1.22
N ASP A 146 -5.40 4.93 0.31
CA ASP A 146 -4.10 5.58 0.03
C ASP A 146 -4.10 6.17 -1.39
N MET A 147 -5.29 6.48 -1.93
CA MET A 147 -5.45 7.01 -3.28
C MET A 147 -4.74 8.35 -3.45
N ALA A 148 -4.11 8.49 -4.61
CA ALA A 148 -3.58 9.77 -5.07
C ALA A 148 -3.85 9.91 -6.57
N ALA A 149 -4.23 11.11 -7.00
CA ALA A 149 -4.41 11.38 -8.42
C ALA A 149 -3.04 11.31 -9.15
N PRO A 150 -2.99 10.84 -10.41
CA PRO A 150 -1.77 10.87 -11.20
C PRO A 150 -1.17 12.28 -11.28
N THR A 151 0.08 12.43 -10.82
CA THR A 151 0.74 13.73 -10.75
C THR A 151 1.15 14.22 -12.15
N THR A 152 0.79 15.46 -12.47
CA THR A 152 1.19 16.17 -13.69
C THR A 152 2.51 16.93 -13.52
N GLY A 153 2.93 17.14 -12.27
CA GLY A 153 4.10 17.96 -11.92
C GLY A 153 3.74 19.43 -11.68
N HIS A 154 2.50 19.84 -11.93
CA HIS A 154 1.99 21.14 -11.54
C HIS A 154 1.25 21.06 -10.21
N LYS A 155 1.93 21.50 -9.14
CA LYS A 155 1.46 21.35 -7.74
C LYS A 155 0.01 21.78 -7.50
N ARG A 156 -0.43 22.90 -8.09
CA ARG A 156 -1.81 23.40 -7.89
C ARG A 156 -2.84 22.46 -8.52
N THR A 157 -2.59 22.01 -9.76
CA THR A 157 -3.46 21.05 -10.44
C THR A 157 -3.48 19.71 -9.71
N ASP A 158 -2.31 19.20 -9.30
CA ASP A 158 -2.21 17.92 -8.60
C ASP A 158 -2.96 17.95 -7.25
N HIS A 159 -2.93 19.08 -6.54
CA HIS A 159 -3.69 19.28 -5.31
C HIS A 159 -5.21 19.23 -5.56
N ILE A 160 -5.72 19.98 -6.55
CA ILE A 160 -7.15 20.00 -6.90
C ILE A 160 -7.63 18.59 -7.28
N ARG A 161 -6.86 17.88 -8.11
CA ARG A 161 -7.20 16.51 -8.53
C ARG A 161 -7.22 15.53 -7.38
N THR A 162 -6.34 15.70 -6.39
CA THR A 162 -6.35 14.85 -5.19
C THR A 162 -7.56 15.18 -4.31
N MET A 163 -7.90 16.46 -4.15
CA MET A 163 -9.08 16.88 -3.38
C MET A 163 -10.38 16.32 -3.97
N TYR A 164 -10.49 16.26 -5.29
CA TYR A 164 -11.65 15.68 -5.98
C TYR A 164 -11.90 14.20 -5.63
N LEU A 165 -10.88 13.45 -5.19
CA LEU A 165 -11.06 12.06 -4.75
C LEU A 165 -11.77 11.95 -3.39
N CYS A 166 -11.90 13.06 -2.65
CA CYS A 166 -12.53 13.12 -1.34
C CYS A 166 -13.93 13.76 -1.36
N GLU A 167 -14.40 14.20 -2.53
CA GLU A 167 -15.75 14.75 -2.74
C GLU A 167 -16.74 13.62 -3.07
#